data_AF-A0A8C9E293-F1
#
_entry.id   AF-A0A8C9E293-F1
#
_cell.length_a   1.000
_cell.length_b   1.000
_cell.length_c   1.000
_cell.angle_alpha   90.00
_cell.angle_beta   90.00
_cell.angle_gamma   90.00
#
_symmetry.space_group_name_H-M   'P 1'
#
loop_
_entity.id
_entity.type
_entity.pdbx_description
1 polymer ?
#
loop_
_entity_poly.entity_id
_entity_poly.type
_entity_poly.pdbx_seq_one_letter_code
_entity_poly.pdbx_strand_id
1 'polypeptide(L)'
;MAQESPKNSAAEIPVTSNGEVDDSHEHGFNRDLKRSLPAGLGLSETQITSHGFESTKEGVIEAGAFQGGQRTQTKSGPVILADETKNPAMEKLELVRKWSLNTYKCTRQIISEKLGRGSRTVDLELEAQIDILRDNKKKYENILKLAQTLSTQLFQMVHTQRQLGDAFADLSLKSLELHEEFGYNADTQKLLAKNGETLLGAINFFIASVNTLVNKTIEDTLMTVKQYESARIEYDAYRTDLEELNLGPRDANTLPKIEQSQHLFQAHKEKYDKMRNDVSIKLKFLEENKVKVLHNQLVLFHNAIAAYFAGNQKQLEQTLKQFHIKLKNPGVDTPSWLEEQ
;
A
#
# COMPACT_ATOMS: atom_id res chain seq x y z
N MET A 1 28.58 -59.25 -37.99
CA MET A 1 28.90 -58.93 -36.58
C MET A 1 29.37 -57.48 -36.53
N ALA A 2 28.66 -56.67 -35.71
CA ALA A 2 28.98 -55.34 -35.16
C ALA A 2 29.12 -54.10 -36.08
N GLN A 3 28.27 -53.12 -35.76
CA GLN A 3 28.20 -51.69 -36.16
C GLN A 3 29.18 -50.81 -35.36
N GLU A 4 29.53 -49.60 -35.84
CA GLU A 4 29.07 -48.31 -35.25
C GLU A 4 29.69 -47.02 -35.87
N SER A 5 28.76 -46.09 -36.17
CA SER A 5 28.69 -44.60 -36.17
C SER A 5 29.90 -43.64 -36.22
N PRO A 6 29.77 -42.49 -36.93
CA PRO A 6 30.53 -41.27 -36.66
C PRO A 6 29.78 -40.24 -35.79
N LYS A 7 30.59 -39.42 -35.13
CA LYS A 7 30.34 -38.58 -33.94
C LYS A 7 29.53 -37.29 -34.21
N ASN A 8 28.74 -36.91 -33.20
CA ASN A 8 28.12 -35.59 -33.02
C ASN A 8 29.18 -34.48 -32.95
N SER A 9 28.95 -33.39 -33.68
CA SER A 9 29.64 -32.10 -33.51
C SER A 9 28.62 -31.09 -32.99
N ALA A 10 28.66 -30.82 -31.68
CA ALA A 10 27.91 -29.72 -31.07
C ALA A 10 28.61 -28.40 -31.41
N ALA A 11 27.87 -27.44 -31.97
CA ALA A 11 28.38 -26.10 -32.26
C ALA A 11 28.21 -25.21 -31.01
N GLU A 12 29.34 -24.75 -30.49
CA GLU A 12 29.46 -23.74 -29.44
C GLU A 12 29.07 -22.35 -29.99
N ILE A 13 28.31 -21.56 -29.22
CA ILE A 13 27.96 -20.17 -29.55
C ILE A 13 28.86 -19.25 -28.72
N PRO A 14 29.64 -18.33 -29.32
CA PRO A 14 30.53 -17.44 -28.58
C PRO A 14 29.77 -16.25 -27.97
N VAL A 15 30.07 -15.96 -26.70
CA VAL A 15 29.60 -14.77 -25.97
C VAL A 15 30.62 -13.66 -26.16
N THR A 16 30.25 -12.59 -26.86
CA THR A 16 31.07 -11.37 -26.93
C THR A 16 30.71 -10.40 -25.82
N SER A 17 31.74 -9.87 -25.18
CA SER A 17 31.69 -8.96 -24.04
C SER A 17 31.85 -7.49 -24.47
N ASN A 18 31.19 -6.61 -23.71
CA ASN A 18 31.40 -5.16 -23.48
C ASN A 18 30.93 -4.11 -24.51
N GLY A 19 30.22 -3.11 -23.96
CA GLY A 19 29.94 -1.77 -24.50
C GLY A 19 28.97 -1.06 -23.53
N GLU A 20 29.47 -0.31 -22.57
CA GLU A 20 29.57 1.17 -22.56
C GLU A 20 28.23 1.91 -22.64
N VAL A 21 28.08 2.85 -21.70
CA VAL A 21 26.90 3.67 -21.41
C VAL A 21 26.88 4.84 -22.40
N ASP A 22 25.75 5.08 -23.05
CA ASP A 22 25.45 6.38 -23.64
C ASP A 22 23.99 6.78 -23.38
N ASP A 23 23.83 8.05 -23.04
CA ASP A 23 22.66 8.72 -22.47
C ASP A 23 22.15 9.69 -23.53
N SER A 24 20.97 9.47 -24.13
CA SER A 24 20.24 10.49 -24.92
C SER A 24 18.88 10.02 -25.48
N HIS A 25 17.86 10.86 -25.25
CA HIS A 25 16.59 11.02 -25.98
C HIS A 25 15.37 10.12 -25.66
N GLU A 26 14.68 10.47 -24.57
CA GLU A 26 13.22 10.36 -24.51
C GLU A 26 12.54 11.54 -25.21
N HIS A 27 11.77 11.28 -26.26
CA HIS A 27 10.54 12.01 -26.61
C HIS A 27 9.86 11.32 -27.79
N GLY A 28 8.70 10.67 -27.59
CA GLY A 28 7.93 10.20 -28.75
C GLY A 28 6.70 9.33 -28.55
N PHE A 29 6.44 8.72 -27.39
CA PHE A 29 5.42 7.65 -27.30
C PHE A 29 4.17 7.96 -26.45
N ASN A 30 3.85 9.23 -26.20
CA ASN A 30 2.73 9.60 -25.33
C ASN A 30 1.52 10.24 -26.03
N ARG A 31 1.44 10.22 -27.37
CA ARG A 31 0.39 10.95 -28.09
C ARG A 31 -0.74 10.15 -28.75
N ASP A 32 -0.64 8.83 -28.84
CA ASP A 32 -1.62 8.04 -29.62
C ASP A 32 -2.51 7.07 -28.81
N LEU A 33 -2.49 7.13 -27.48
CA LEU A 33 -3.36 6.31 -26.62
C LEU A 33 -4.63 7.03 -26.13
N LYS A 34 -5.08 8.09 -26.81
CA LYS A 34 -6.29 8.86 -26.42
C LYS A 34 -7.46 8.78 -27.40
N ARG A 35 -7.49 7.80 -28.32
CA ARG A 35 -8.55 7.74 -29.33
C ARG A 35 -9.12 6.35 -29.59
N SER A 36 -9.54 5.63 -28.56
CA SER A 36 -10.38 4.43 -28.75
C SER A 36 -10.94 3.85 -27.44
N LEU A 37 -11.97 4.48 -26.84
CA LEU A 37 -12.88 3.78 -25.91
C LEU A 37 -14.30 4.38 -26.01
N PRO A 38 -15.34 3.57 -26.30
CA PRO A 38 -16.74 4.00 -26.21
C PRO A 38 -17.21 4.09 -24.75
N ALA A 39 -18.18 4.98 -24.55
CA ALA A 39 -18.78 5.33 -23.27
C ALA A 39 -19.55 4.17 -22.62
N GLY A 40 -19.53 4.17 -21.27
CA GLY A 40 -20.64 3.65 -20.47
C GLY A 40 -20.27 2.55 -19.48
N LEU A 41 -19.77 2.94 -18.31
CA LEU A 41 -20.11 2.28 -17.03
C LEU A 41 -20.12 3.37 -15.94
N GLY A 42 -21.33 3.74 -15.53
CA GLY A 42 -21.55 4.73 -14.47
C GLY A 42 -21.11 4.18 -13.12
N LEU A 43 -20.18 4.90 -12.49
CA LEU A 43 -19.95 4.88 -11.04
C LEU A 43 -19.72 6.33 -10.62
N SER A 44 -20.48 6.72 -9.61
CA SER A 44 -20.75 8.07 -9.15
C SER A 44 -19.48 8.83 -8.72
N GLU A 45 -19.37 10.08 -9.17
CA GLU A 45 -18.44 11.09 -8.66
C GLU A 45 -18.54 11.19 -7.13
N THR A 46 -17.45 10.92 -6.43
CA THR A 46 -17.33 11.24 -5.00
C THR A 46 -16.68 12.61 -4.88
N GLN A 47 -17.52 13.63 -4.77
CA GLN A 47 -17.14 15.00 -4.50
C GLN A 47 -16.67 15.11 -3.05
N ILE A 48 -15.42 15.52 -2.83
CA ILE A 48 -14.88 15.80 -1.49
C ILE A 48 -15.43 17.14 -1.05
N THR A 49 -16.43 17.13 -0.18
CA THR A 49 -16.88 18.32 0.55
C THR A 49 -16.45 18.20 2.02
N SER A 50 -15.77 19.25 2.48
CA SER A 50 -15.53 19.56 3.87
C SER A 50 -16.85 19.83 4.59
N HIS A 51 -17.06 19.26 5.77
CA HIS A 51 -17.83 19.73 6.93
C HIS A 51 -17.96 18.50 7.85
N GLY A 52 -17.80 18.56 9.16
CA GLY A 52 -18.43 19.49 10.09
C GLY A 52 -19.18 18.62 11.10
N PHE A 53 -18.80 18.78 12.37
CA PHE A 53 -19.36 18.17 13.58
C PHE A 53 -20.87 17.84 13.51
N GLU A 54 -21.29 16.64 13.90
CA GLU A 54 -22.66 16.44 14.39
C GLU A 54 -22.74 15.39 15.51
N SER A 55 -23.36 15.83 16.61
CA SER A 55 -23.60 15.12 17.85
C SER A 55 -25.09 14.78 17.92
N THR A 56 -25.39 13.54 18.33
CA THR A 56 -26.57 13.10 19.12
C THR A 56 -27.96 13.60 18.71
N LYS A 57 -28.77 12.64 18.21
CA LYS A 57 -30.22 12.73 18.01
C LYS A 57 -30.98 12.47 19.32
N GLU A 58 -31.84 13.39 19.72
CA GLU A 58 -33.11 13.26 20.47
C GLU A 58 -33.79 14.65 20.31
N GLY A 59 -35.10 14.87 20.15
CA GLY A 59 -36.30 14.06 20.08
C GLY A 59 -37.43 15.01 19.61
N VAL A 60 -38.50 14.44 19.06
CA VAL A 60 -39.69 15.13 18.55
C VAL A 60 -40.51 15.68 19.72
N ILE A 61 -40.94 16.94 19.66
CA ILE A 61 -41.99 17.49 20.53
C ILE A 61 -43.12 18.06 19.69
N GLU A 62 -44.27 17.43 19.82
CA GLU A 62 -45.57 17.82 19.26
C GLU A 62 -46.32 18.64 20.32
N ALA A 63 -46.90 19.77 19.90
CA ALA A 63 -47.63 20.69 20.76
C ALA A 63 -49.11 20.30 20.85
N GLY A 64 -49.63 20.18 22.09
CA GLY A 64 -51.05 19.99 22.39
C GLY A 64 -51.47 20.84 23.59
N ALA A 65 -52.70 21.35 23.56
CA ALA A 65 -53.16 22.47 24.38
C ALA A 65 -54.21 22.12 25.45
N PHE A 66 -54.25 22.99 26.47
CA PHE A 66 -55.35 23.41 27.37
C PHE A 66 -55.91 22.56 28.55
N GLN A 67 -55.87 23.26 29.71
CA GLN A 67 -56.87 23.45 30.79
C GLN A 67 -57.11 22.40 31.90
N GLY A 68 -56.93 22.87 33.15
CA GLY A 68 -57.84 22.56 34.26
C GLY A 68 -57.22 22.43 35.66
N GLY A 69 -57.52 23.37 36.56
CA GLY A 69 -57.98 23.03 37.92
C GLY A 69 -57.01 23.03 39.12
N GLN A 70 -57.16 24.09 39.93
CA GLN A 70 -57.17 24.12 41.41
C GLN A 70 -55.88 24.09 42.29
N ARG A 71 -56.06 24.82 43.40
CA ARG A 71 -55.15 25.43 44.37
C ARG A 71 -55.10 24.59 45.65
N THR A 72 -53.92 24.37 46.25
CA THR A 72 -53.70 24.23 47.71
C THR A 72 -52.22 24.46 48.08
N GLN A 73 -51.97 24.59 49.38
CA GLN A 73 -50.99 25.40 50.09
C GLN A 73 -49.59 24.79 50.34
N THR A 74 -48.62 25.70 50.52
CA THR A 74 -47.48 25.70 51.47
C THR A 74 -46.45 24.57 51.46
N LYS A 75 -45.17 24.91 51.22
CA LYS A 75 -44.10 24.96 52.25
C LYS A 75 -42.76 25.34 51.63
N SER A 76 -42.03 26.24 52.30
CA SER A 76 -40.64 26.58 52.03
C SER A 76 -39.75 25.34 52.11
N GLY A 77 -38.96 25.10 51.07
CA GLY A 77 -37.81 24.19 51.04
C GLY A 77 -36.54 24.98 50.71
N PRO A 78 -35.36 24.46 51.09
CA PRO A 78 -34.10 25.20 51.02
C PRO A 78 -33.74 25.50 49.56
N VAL A 79 -33.19 26.68 49.32
CA VAL A 79 -32.59 27.07 48.04
C VAL A 79 -31.46 26.09 47.74
N ILE A 80 -31.74 25.13 46.85
CA ILE A 80 -30.70 24.32 46.22
C ILE A 80 -29.94 25.29 45.32
N LEU A 81 -28.70 25.60 45.70
CA LEU A 81 -27.74 26.25 44.82
C LEU A 81 -27.72 25.43 43.53
N ALA A 82 -28.24 26.01 42.46
CA ALA A 82 -28.17 25.42 41.14
C ALA A 82 -26.70 25.10 40.87
N ASP A 83 -26.39 23.82 40.77
CA ASP A 83 -25.16 23.33 40.20
C ASP A 83 -24.98 24.08 38.87
N GLU A 84 -23.90 24.86 38.75
CA GLU A 84 -23.61 25.65 37.57
C GLU A 84 -23.45 24.69 36.40
N THR A 85 -24.55 24.45 35.69
CA THR A 85 -24.56 23.81 34.38
C THR A 85 -23.73 24.72 33.46
N LYS A 86 -22.42 24.47 33.41
CA LYS A 86 -21.48 25.18 32.54
C LYS A 86 -22.08 25.16 31.14
N ASN A 87 -22.37 26.35 30.62
CA ASN A 87 -22.99 26.52 29.32
C ASN A 87 -22.15 25.78 28.27
N PRO A 88 -22.70 24.82 27.51
CA PRO A 88 -21.96 24.06 26.50
C PRO A 88 -21.25 24.96 25.46
N ALA A 89 -21.77 26.16 25.20
CA ALA A 89 -21.11 27.14 24.33
C ALA A 89 -19.81 27.70 24.94
N MET A 90 -19.77 27.90 26.26
CA MET A 90 -18.58 28.37 26.98
C MET A 90 -17.49 27.30 27.02
N GLU A 91 -17.85 26.02 27.20
CA GLU A 91 -16.88 24.91 27.15
C GLU A 91 -16.25 24.77 25.76
N LYS A 92 -17.05 24.91 24.70
CA LYS A 92 -16.55 24.93 23.32
C LYS A 92 -15.61 26.11 23.08
N LEU A 93 -15.94 27.30 23.59
CA LEU A 93 -15.09 28.48 23.47
C LEU A 93 -13.74 28.29 24.19
N GLU A 94 -13.76 27.75 25.40
CA GLU A 94 -12.54 27.42 26.15
C GLU A 94 -11.70 26.36 25.46
N LEU A 95 -12.34 25.35 24.86
CA LEU A 95 -11.64 24.34 24.08
C LEU A 95 -10.92 24.95 22.86
N VAL A 96 -11.59 25.85 22.14
CA VAL A 96 -11.00 26.58 21.00
C VAL A 96 -9.86 27.47 21.46
N ARG A 97 -10.00 28.16 22.60
CA ARG A 97 -8.95 28.99 23.20
C ARG A 97 -7.72 28.16 23.59
N LYS A 98 -7.91 27.02 24.25
CA LYS A 98 -6.82 26.11 24.63
C LYS A 98 -6.13 25.55 23.39
N TRP A 99 -6.91 25.16 22.39
CA TRP A 99 -6.40 24.64 21.11
C TRP A 99 -5.58 25.69 20.35
N SER A 100 -6.06 26.93 20.25
CA SER A 100 -5.34 28.00 19.53
C SER A 100 -4.03 28.37 20.21
N LEU A 101 -4.03 28.45 21.55
CA LEU A 101 -2.81 28.68 22.33
C LEU A 101 -1.81 27.53 22.15
N ASN A 102 -2.27 26.28 22.25
CA ASN A 102 -1.43 25.11 22.04
C ASN A 102 -0.80 25.10 20.64
N THR A 103 -1.61 25.39 19.63
CA THR A 103 -1.19 25.44 18.22
C THR A 103 -0.13 26.52 18.01
N TYR A 104 -0.31 27.70 18.61
CA TYR A 104 0.68 28.77 18.56
C TYR A 104 2.01 28.37 19.21
N LYS A 105 1.97 27.79 20.42
CA LYS A 105 3.17 27.31 21.12
C LYS A 105 3.93 26.26 20.31
N CYS A 106 3.22 25.26 19.78
CA CYS A 106 3.82 24.22 18.94
C CYS A 106 4.43 24.80 17.66
N THR A 107 3.73 25.74 17.01
CA THR A 107 4.23 26.40 15.79
C THR A 107 5.51 27.19 16.10
N ARG A 108 5.53 27.93 17.21
CA ARG A 108 6.72 28.64 17.67
C ARG A 108 7.88 27.69 17.97
N GLN A 109 7.61 26.56 18.61
CA GLN A 109 8.61 25.53 18.88
C GLN A 109 9.20 24.96 17.58
N ILE A 110 8.36 24.57 16.62
CA ILE A 110 8.81 24.04 15.32
C ILE A 110 9.70 25.05 14.58
N ILE A 111 9.29 26.32 14.54
CA ILE A 111 10.07 27.38 13.87
C ILE A 111 11.41 27.58 14.61
N SER A 112 11.39 27.58 15.94
CA SER A 112 12.60 27.78 16.75
C SER A 112 13.60 26.64 16.55
N GLU A 113 13.15 25.39 16.50
CA GLU A 113 13.98 24.21 16.17
C GLU A 113 14.59 24.33 14.78
N LYS A 114 13.79 24.68 13.75
CA LYS A 114 14.27 24.85 12.38
C LYS A 114 15.31 25.96 12.21
N LEU A 115 15.24 27.00 13.04
CA LEU A 115 16.20 28.11 13.06
C LEU A 115 17.42 27.84 13.95
N GLY A 116 17.52 26.65 14.57
CA GLY A 116 18.61 26.30 15.49
C GLY A 116 18.59 27.06 16.82
N ARG A 117 17.45 27.69 17.15
CA ARG A 117 17.27 28.48 18.38
C ARG A 117 16.48 27.76 19.47
N GLY A 118 15.76 26.70 19.11
CA GLY A 118 14.98 25.86 20.02
C GLY A 118 15.70 24.57 20.39
N SER A 119 15.54 24.14 21.64
CA SER A 119 16.03 22.83 22.10
C SER A 119 15.05 21.72 21.69
N ARG A 120 15.56 20.68 21.04
CA ARG A 120 14.79 19.52 20.53
C ARG A 120 15.03 18.31 21.42
N THR A 121 13.97 17.68 21.90
CA THR A 121 14.09 16.36 22.55
C THR A 121 14.37 15.28 21.49
N VAL A 122 15.37 14.42 21.73
CA VAL A 122 15.81 13.40 20.76
C VAL A 122 15.96 12.04 21.44
N ASP A 123 15.39 11.00 20.83
CA ASP A 123 15.66 9.60 21.12
C ASP A 123 16.36 8.98 19.92
N LEU A 124 17.69 8.86 19.97
CA LEU A 124 18.50 8.43 18.83
C LEU A 124 18.18 7.01 18.39
N GLU A 125 17.88 6.11 19.33
CA GLU A 125 17.57 4.71 19.01
C GLU A 125 16.21 4.62 18.32
N LEU A 126 15.19 5.30 18.86
CA LEU A 126 13.85 5.28 18.29
C LEU A 126 13.80 5.96 16.91
N GLU A 127 14.51 7.08 16.73
CA GLU A 127 14.63 7.76 15.43
C GLU A 127 15.27 6.86 14.38
N ALA A 128 16.36 6.15 14.73
CA ALA A 128 16.99 5.20 13.83
C ALA A 128 16.04 4.06 13.42
N GLN A 129 15.26 3.52 14.36
CA GLN A 129 14.26 2.49 14.06
C GLN A 129 13.13 3.02 13.14
N ILE A 130 12.67 4.25 13.37
CA ILE A 130 11.65 4.91 12.53
C ILE A 130 12.18 5.15 11.11
N ASP A 131 13.44 5.57 10.96
CA ASP A 131 14.05 5.79 9.65
C ASP A 131 14.20 4.48 8.87
N ILE A 132 14.62 3.40 9.53
CA ILE A 132 14.64 2.06 8.95
C ILE A 132 13.22 1.63 8.52
N LEU A 133 12.19 1.90 9.33
CA LEU A 133 10.80 1.61 8.96
C LEU A 133 10.36 2.37 7.71
N ARG A 134 10.66 3.68 7.63
CA ARG A 134 10.32 4.54 6.48
C ARG A 134 11.03 4.06 5.21
N ASP A 135 12.30 3.68 5.31
CA ASP A 135 13.07 3.14 4.18
C ASP A 135 12.53 1.77 3.73
N ASN A 136 12.25 0.87 4.67
CA ASN A 136 11.65 -0.42 4.37
C ASN A 136 10.27 -0.28 3.69
N LYS A 137 9.43 0.66 4.13
CA LYS A 137 8.15 0.95 3.47
C LYS A 137 8.35 1.26 1.99
N LYS A 138 9.26 2.18 1.65
CA LYS A 138 9.56 2.55 0.26
C LYS A 138 10.04 1.36 -0.57
N LYS A 139 10.91 0.52 -0.01
CA LYS A 139 11.41 -0.70 -0.67
C LYS A 139 10.27 -1.69 -0.94
N TYR A 140 9.36 -1.88 0.00
CA TYR A 140 8.21 -2.76 -0.17
C TYR A 140 7.16 -2.19 -1.14
N GLU A 141 6.96 -0.88 -1.16
CA GLU A 141 6.13 -0.21 -2.18
C GLU A 141 6.70 -0.43 -3.59
N ASN A 142 8.03 -0.37 -3.74
CA ASN A 142 8.65 -0.66 -5.03
C ASN A 142 8.46 -2.12 -5.45
N ILE A 143 8.64 -3.08 -4.53
CA ILE A 143 8.34 -4.51 -4.79
C ILE A 143 6.88 -4.69 -5.20
N LEU A 144 5.95 -4.05 -4.49
CA LEU A 144 4.52 -4.11 -4.79
C LEU A 144 4.22 -3.57 -6.20
N LYS A 145 4.81 -2.43 -6.57
CA LYS A 145 4.68 -1.84 -7.90
C LYS A 145 5.19 -2.79 -8.99
N LEU A 146 6.37 -3.37 -8.80
CA LEU A 146 6.95 -4.33 -9.75
C LEU A 146 6.09 -5.59 -9.88
N ALA A 147 5.57 -6.12 -8.78
CA ALA A 147 4.67 -7.27 -8.80
C ALA A 147 3.35 -6.96 -9.55
N GLN A 148 2.79 -5.77 -9.37
CA GLN A 148 1.60 -5.32 -10.11
C GLN A 148 1.87 -5.18 -11.61
N THR A 149 3.04 -4.66 -11.99
CA THR A 149 3.48 -4.60 -13.38
C THR A 149 3.62 -6.00 -13.96
N LEU A 150 4.28 -6.91 -13.24
CA LEU A 150 4.44 -8.32 -13.65
C LEU A 150 3.08 -9.01 -13.83
N SER A 151 2.15 -8.84 -12.89
CA SER A 151 0.79 -9.38 -12.99
C SER A 151 0.07 -8.87 -14.23
N THR A 152 0.15 -7.57 -14.49
CA THR A 152 -0.47 -6.94 -15.67
C THR A 152 0.10 -7.48 -16.97
N GLN A 153 1.43 -7.59 -17.07
CA GLN A 153 2.12 -8.11 -18.24
C GLN A 153 1.82 -9.60 -18.46
N LEU A 154 1.81 -10.40 -17.39
CA LEU A 154 1.44 -11.81 -17.45
C LEU A 154 -0.01 -11.99 -17.92
N PHE A 155 -0.94 -11.18 -17.41
CA PHE A 155 -2.34 -11.21 -17.85
C PHE A 155 -2.47 -10.94 -19.35
N GLN A 156 -1.78 -9.91 -19.86
CA GLN A 156 -1.76 -9.60 -21.29
C GLN A 156 -1.14 -10.74 -22.11
N MET A 157 -0.01 -11.30 -21.66
CA MET A 157 0.64 -12.42 -22.32
C MET A 157 -0.30 -13.64 -22.41
N VAL A 158 -0.93 -14.03 -21.30
CA VAL A 158 -1.87 -15.16 -21.25
C VAL A 158 -3.06 -14.94 -22.18
N HIS A 159 -3.56 -13.71 -22.26
CA HIS A 159 -4.64 -13.37 -23.19
C HIS A 159 -4.21 -13.54 -24.65
N THR A 160 -3.04 -13.04 -25.02
CA THR A 160 -2.47 -13.21 -26.37
C THR A 160 -2.17 -14.67 -26.69
N GLN A 161 -1.66 -15.45 -25.73
CA GLN A 161 -1.43 -16.89 -25.89
C GLN A 161 -2.74 -17.63 -26.23
N ARG A 162 -3.86 -17.30 -25.57
CA ARG A 162 -5.16 -17.90 -25.89
C ARG A 162 -5.59 -17.58 -27.32
N GLN A 163 -5.52 -16.31 -27.73
CA GLN A 163 -5.88 -15.90 -29.09
C GLN A 163 -4.99 -16.57 -30.15
N LEU A 164 -3.70 -16.64 -29.90
CA LEU A 164 -2.75 -17.29 -30.80
C LEU A 164 -3.01 -18.80 -30.89
N GLY A 165 -3.32 -19.44 -29.76
CA GLY A 165 -3.71 -20.85 -29.73
C GLY A 165 -5.00 -21.13 -30.49
N ASP A 166 -5.98 -20.23 -30.46
CA ASP A 166 -7.22 -20.36 -31.22
C ASP A 166 -6.99 -20.17 -32.73
N ALA A 167 -6.15 -19.20 -33.12
CA ALA A 167 -5.77 -18.99 -34.52
C ALA A 167 -5.02 -20.21 -35.11
N PHE A 168 -4.08 -20.78 -34.35
CA PHE A 168 -3.41 -22.02 -34.77
C PHE A 168 -4.36 -23.20 -34.86
N ALA A 169 -5.31 -23.35 -33.93
CA ALA A 169 -6.29 -24.43 -34.00
C ALA A 169 -7.18 -24.31 -35.25
N ASP A 170 -7.58 -23.09 -35.62
CA ASP A 170 -8.36 -22.84 -36.84
C ASP A 170 -7.57 -23.18 -38.11
N LEU A 171 -6.30 -22.77 -38.19
CA LEU A 171 -5.43 -23.08 -39.33
C LEU A 171 -5.12 -24.57 -39.44
N SER A 172 -4.97 -25.26 -38.31
CA SER A 172 -4.77 -26.72 -38.26
C SER A 172 -5.94 -27.46 -38.94
N LEU A 173 -7.18 -27.01 -38.74
CA LEU A 173 -8.35 -27.64 -39.35
C LEU A 173 -8.50 -27.33 -40.86
N LYS A 174 -7.91 -26.21 -41.33
CA LYS A 174 -8.05 -25.73 -42.71
C LYS A 174 -6.89 -26.13 -43.62
N SER A 175 -5.70 -26.35 -43.06
CA SER A 175 -4.46 -26.60 -43.82
C SER A 175 -4.02 -28.04 -43.62
N LEU A 176 -4.49 -28.96 -44.47
CA LEU A 176 -4.21 -30.40 -44.33
C LEU A 176 -2.70 -30.72 -44.38
N GLU A 177 -1.92 -29.97 -45.16
CA GLU A 177 -0.47 -30.14 -45.30
C GLU A 177 0.32 -29.72 -44.05
N LEU A 178 -0.25 -28.83 -43.23
CA LEU A 178 0.38 -28.27 -42.02
C LEU A 178 -0.46 -28.55 -40.76
N HIS A 179 -1.35 -29.54 -40.84
CA HIS A 179 -2.35 -29.81 -39.80
C HIS A 179 -1.68 -30.04 -38.45
N GLU A 180 -0.62 -30.85 -38.45
CA GLU A 180 0.06 -31.24 -37.23
C GLU A 180 0.87 -30.10 -36.62
N GLU A 181 1.62 -29.36 -37.43
CA GLU A 181 2.46 -28.23 -37.01
C GLU A 181 1.62 -27.15 -36.35
N PHE A 182 0.49 -26.80 -36.96
CA PHE A 182 -0.45 -25.87 -36.36
C PHE A 182 -1.11 -26.45 -35.10
N GLY A 183 -1.46 -27.74 -35.11
CA GLY A 183 -2.06 -28.42 -33.96
C GLY A 183 -1.18 -28.37 -32.70
N TYR A 184 0.10 -28.75 -32.82
CA TYR A 184 1.02 -28.76 -31.67
C TYR A 184 1.27 -27.35 -31.11
N ASN A 185 1.36 -26.34 -31.99
CA ASN A 185 1.49 -24.96 -31.56
C ASN A 185 0.23 -24.46 -30.87
N ALA A 186 -0.96 -24.82 -31.38
CA ALA A 186 -2.23 -24.49 -30.74
C ALA A 186 -2.31 -25.05 -29.31
N ASP A 187 -2.00 -26.34 -29.15
CA ASP A 187 -2.05 -27.02 -27.86
C ASP A 187 -1.04 -26.44 -26.87
N THR A 188 0.17 -26.13 -27.33
CA THR A 188 1.22 -25.50 -26.50
C THR A 188 0.77 -24.13 -26.00
N GLN A 189 0.22 -23.28 -26.86
CA GLN A 189 -0.24 -21.96 -26.45
C GLN A 189 -1.41 -22.02 -25.47
N LYS A 190 -2.39 -22.91 -25.70
CA LYS A 190 -3.53 -23.12 -24.80
C LYS A 190 -3.09 -23.63 -23.42
N LEU A 191 -2.11 -24.55 -23.39
CA LEU A 191 -1.52 -25.05 -22.16
C LEU A 191 -0.80 -23.94 -21.38
N LEU A 192 0.09 -23.18 -22.03
CA LEU A 192 0.84 -22.10 -21.40
C LEU A 192 -0.11 -21.04 -20.83
N ALA A 193 -1.17 -20.71 -21.56
CA ALA A 193 -2.21 -19.79 -21.10
C ALA A 193 -2.90 -20.32 -19.82
N LYS A 194 -3.32 -21.60 -19.82
CA LYS A 194 -3.98 -22.22 -18.65
C LYS A 194 -3.09 -22.24 -17.41
N ASN A 195 -1.82 -22.62 -17.54
CA ASN A 195 -0.89 -22.60 -16.42
C ASN A 195 -0.57 -21.15 -15.98
N GLY A 196 -0.54 -20.22 -16.93
CA GLY A 196 -0.37 -18.79 -16.67
C GLY A 196 -1.51 -18.18 -15.85
N GLU A 197 -2.76 -18.61 -16.04
CA GLU A 197 -3.90 -18.19 -15.21
C GLU A 197 -3.71 -18.59 -13.73
N THR A 198 -3.16 -19.79 -13.48
CA THR A 198 -2.86 -20.25 -12.12
C THR A 198 -1.76 -19.41 -11.48
N LEU A 199 -0.68 -19.15 -12.23
CA LEU A 199 0.40 -18.27 -11.77
C LEU A 199 -0.11 -16.85 -11.48
N LEU A 200 -0.96 -16.30 -12.35
CA LEU A 200 -1.55 -14.99 -12.18
C LEU A 200 -2.35 -14.89 -10.87
N GLY A 201 -3.12 -15.93 -10.53
CA GLY A 201 -3.80 -16.03 -9.24
C GLY A 201 -2.86 -15.94 -8.05
N ALA A 202 -1.73 -16.66 -8.10
CA ALA A 202 -0.73 -16.63 -7.04
C ALA A 202 -0.03 -15.26 -6.91
N ILE A 203 0.32 -14.62 -8.04
CA ILE A 203 0.92 -13.27 -8.03
C ILE A 203 -0.07 -12.24 -7.46
N ASN A 204 -1.35 -12.31 -7.83
CA ASN A 204 -2.38 -11.41 -7.28
C ASN A 204 -2.59 -11.62 -5.77
N PHE A 205 -2.52 -12.86 -5.29
CA PHE A 205 -2.57 -13.15 -3.86
C PHE A 205 -1.37 -12.55 -3.10
N PHE A 206 -0.16 -12.67 -3.67
CA PHE A 206 1.04 -12.02 -3.15
C PHE A 206 0.88 -10.49 -3.08
N ILE A 207 0.43 -9.86 -4.17
CA ILE A 207 0.16 -8.41 -4.25
C ILE A 207 -0.80 -7.98 -3.14
N ALA A 208 -1.94 -8.66 -2.98
CA ALA A 208 -2.94 -8.32 -1.97
C ALA A 208 -2.38 -8.41 -0.53
N SER A 209 -1.58 -9.45 -0.27
CA SER A 209 -0.96 -9.68 1.04
C SER A 209 0.10 -8.62 1.37
N VAL A 210 1.00 -8.32 0.43
CA VAL A 210 2.03 -7.27 0.61
C VAL A 210 1.40 -5.88 0.70
N ASN A 211 0.37 -5.60 -0.12
CA ASN A 211 -0.38 -4.35 -0.03
C ASN A 211 -1.00 -4.14 1.36
N THR A 212 -1.52 -5.21 1.98
CA THR A 212 -2.05 -5.15 3.35
C THR A 212 -0.96 -4.83 4.36
N LEU A 213 0.20 -5.50 4.28
CA LEU A 213 1.33 -5.21 5.15
C LEU A 213 1.78 -3.74 5.03
N VAL A 214 1.93 -3.24 3.80
CA VAL A 214 2.46 -1.89 3.52
C VAL A 214 1.46 -0.79 3.83
N ASN A 215 0.26 -0.87 3.24
CA ASN A 215 -0.72 0.22 3.26
C ASN A 215 -1.70 0.16 4.44
N LYS A 216 -1.67 -0.91 5.24
CA LYS A 216 -2.46 -1.00 6.48
C LYS A 216 -1.56 -1.16 7.70
N THR A 217 -0.78 -2.23 7.78
CA THR A 217 -0.03 -2.56 9.02
C THR A 217 1.11 -1.58 9.30
N ILE A 218 1.94 -1.29 8.29
CA ILE A 218 3.03 -0.31 8.41
C ILE A 218 2.45 1.11 8.58
N GLU A 219 1.40 1.47 7.82
CA GLU A 219 0.80 2.79 7.94
C GLU A 219 0.18 3.04 9.32
N ASP A 220 -0.46 2.05 9.95
CA ASP A 220 -0.96 2.16 11.33
C ASP A 220 0.17 2.46 12.33
N THR A 221 1.34 1.85 12.15
CA THR A 221 2.52 2.14 12.98
C THR A 221 3.03 3.56 12.72
N LEU A 222 3.10 3.99 11.45
CA LEU A 222 3.49 5.36 11.10
C LEU A 222 2.50 6.42 11.60
N MET A 223 1.23 6.11 11.73
CA MET A 223 0.25 6.99 12.36
C MET A 223 0.56 7.20 13.85
N THR A 224 0.98 6.16 14.56
CA THR A 224 1.45 6.29 15.95
C THR A 224 2.76 7.07 16.05
N VAL A 225 3.68 6.90 15.09
CA VAL A 225 4.89 7.74 14.98
C VAL A 225 4.54 9.22 14.82
N LYS A 226 3.57 9.57 13.95
CA LYS A 226 3.11 10.96 13.79
C LYS A 226 2.52 11.52 15.09
N GLN A 227 1.77 10.71 15.84
CA GLN A 227 1.24 11.10 17.15
C GLN A 227 2.35 11.32 18.19
N TYR A 228 3.39 10.49 18.16
CA TYR A 228 4.58 10.65 18.99
C TYR A 228 5.34 11.93 18.66
N GLU A 229 5.59 12.21 17.38
CA GLU A 229 6.25 13.45 16.93
C GLU A 229 5.45 14.70 17.36
N SER A 230 4.11 14.63 17.28
CA SER A 230 3.23 15.70 17.77
C SER A 230 3.33 15.88 19.28
N ALA A 231 3.29 14.79 20.06
CA ALA A 231 3.44 14.83 21.51
C ALA A 231 4.82 15.37 21.95
N ARG A 232 5.89 15.05 21.20
CA ARG A 232 7.24 15.59 21.42
C ARG A 232 7.26 17.11 21.24
N ILE A 233 6.68 17.62 20.16
CA ILE A 233 6.63 19.06 19.89
C ILE A 233 5.87 19.80 21.00
N GLU A 234 4.73 19.25 21.44
CA GLU A 234 3.99 19.80 22.57
C GLU A 234 4.84 19.80 23.84
N TYR A 235 5.47 18.68 24.18
CA TYR A 235 6.34 18.57 25.34
C TYR A 235 7.46 19.61 25.33
N ASP A 236 8.18 19.75 24.21
CA ASP A 236 9.25 20.74 24.07
C ASP A 236 8.74 22.19 24.15
N ALA A 237 7.54 22.46 23.63
CA ALA A 237 6.93 23.79 23.70
C ALA A 237 6.57 24.17 25.16
N TYR A 238 5.96 23.26 25.93
CA TYR A 238 5.64 23.55 27.34
C TYR A 238 6.86 23.50 28.26
N ARG A 239 7.89 22.72 27.91
CA ARG A 239 9.19 22.77 28.60
C ARG A 239 9.83 24.15 28.44
N THR A 240 9.90 24.65 27.22
CA THR A 240 10.48 25.97 26.91
C THR A 240 9.70 27.09 27.63
N ASP A 241 8.37 27.06 27.59
CA ASP A 241 7.55 28.05 28.30
C ASP A 241 7.77 28.06 29.82
N LEU A 242 7.92 26.88 30.43
CA LEU A 242 8.22 26.76 31.86
C LEU A 242 9.63 27.29 32.18
N GLU A 243 10.62 26.99 31.34
CA GLU A 243 11.98 27.52 31.45
C GLU A 243 11.98 29.06 31.35
N GLU A 244 11.27 29.63 30.37
CA GLU A 244 11.12 31.09 30.20
C GLU A 244 10.46 31.76 31.41
N LEU A 245 9.36 31.19 31.93
CA LEU A 245 8.68 31.73 33.11
C LEU A 245 9.55 31.67 34.37
N ASN A 246 10.39 30.64 34.51
CA ASN A 246 11.31 30.50 35.64
C ASN A 246 12.47 31.51 35.64
N LEU A 247 12.78 32.12 34.49
CA LEU A 247 13.74 33.22 34.39
C LEU A 247 13.14 34.57 34.83
N GLY A 248 11.81 34.65 34.93
CA GLY A 248 11.08 35.85 35.36
C GLY A 248 11.07 36.08 36.87
N PRO A 249 10.56 37.25 37.32
CA PRO A 249 10.44 37.57 38.74
C PRO A 249 9.43 36.65 39.45
N ARG A 250 9.72 36.30 40.71
CA ARG A 250 8.83 35.48 41.56
C ARG A 250 7.92 36.34 42.43
N ASP A 251 7.06 37.11 41.79
CA ASP A 251 6.04 37.92 42.48
C ASP A 251 4.69 37.19 42.61
N ALA A 252 3.76 37.80 43.35
CA ALA A 252 2.42 37.24 43.62
C ALA A 252 1.58 37.01 42.35
N ASN A 253 1.90 37.67 41.23
CA ASN A 253 1.18 37.52 39.97
C ASN A 253 1.79 36.43 39.07
N THR A 254 3.08 36.15 39.23
CA THR A 254 3.85 35.22 38.39
C THR A 254 3.89 33.82 39.00
N LEU A 255 3.92 33.70 40.32
CA LEU A 255 3.90 32.43 41.04
C LEU A 255 2.75 31.49 40.61
N PRO A 256 1.49 31.94 40.52
CA PRO A 256 0.39 31.09 40.06
C PRO A 256 0.55 30.62 38.61
N LYS A 257 1.15 31.45 37.74
CA LYS A 257 1.40 31.11 36.33
C LYS A 257 2.51 30.06 36.20
N ILE A 258 3.54 30.14 37.03
CA ILE A 258 4.60 29.13 37.10
C ILE A 258 4.01 27.80 37.55
N GLU A 259 3.20 27.79 38.61
CA GLU A 259 2.53 26.58 39.11
C GLU A 259 1.63 25.94 38.04
N GLN A 260 0.81 26.74 37.37
CA GLN A 260 -0.02 26.28 36.26
C GLN A 260 0.82 25.72 35.09
N SER A 261 1.90 26.40 34.72
CA SER A 261 2.81 25.95 33.65
C SER A 261 3.49 24.64 34.02
N GLN A 262 3.86 24.46 35.29
CA GLN A 262 4.47 23.23 35.80
C GLN A 262 3.52 22.03 35.71
N HIS A 263 2.24 22.23 36.04
CA HIS A 263 1.22 21.19 35.84
C HIS A 263 1.05 20.83 34.35
N LEU A 264 1.00 21.82 33.46
CA LEU A 264 0.89 21.59 32.01
C LEU A 264 2.12 20.87 31.45
N PHE A 265 3.33 21.27 31.86
CA PHE A 265 4.57 20.59 31.50
C PHE A 265 4.53 19.11 31.91
N GLN A 266 4.13 18.81 33.15
CA GLN A 266 4.06 17.43 33.63
C GLN A 266 3.05 16.60 32.82
N ALA A 267 1.87 17.14 32.52
CA ALA A 267 0.87 16.47 31.70
C ALA A 267 1.37 16.17 30.27
N HIS A 268 2.07 17.12 29.63
CA HIS A 268 2.63 16.91 28.29
C HIS A 268 3.84 15.96 28.31
N LYS A 269 4.63 15.95 29.38
CA LYS A 269 5.71 14.97 29.59
C LYS A 269 5.16 13.56 29.67
N GLU A 270 4.13 13.33 30.48
CA GLU A 270 3.48 12.01 30.60
C GLU A 270 2.89 11.54 29.27
N LYS A 271 2.26 12.45 28.51
CA LYS A 271 1.77 12.15 27.15
C LYS A 271 2.91 11.76 26.21
N TYR A 272 4.03 12.50 26.23
CA TYR A 272 5.21 12.19 25.43
C TYR A 272 5.81 10.82 25.80
N ASP A 273 6.04 10.57 27.08
CA ASP A 273 6.62 9.32 27.58
C ASP A 273 5.73 8.11 27.23
N LYS A 274 4.41 8.27 27.33
CA LYS A 274 3.45 7.27 26.89
C LYS A 274 3.56 7.00 25.39
N MET A 275 3.51 8.03 24.55
CA MET A 275 3.60 7.86 23.10
C MET A 275 4.94 7.25 22.66
N ARG A 276 6.03 7.61 23.33
CA ARG A 276 7.36 7.03 23.10
C ARG A 276 7.35 5.53 23.33
N ASN A 277 6.75 5.10 24.45
CA ASN A 277 6.58 3.68 24.76
C ASN A 277 5.66 2.97 23.76
N ASP A 278 4.54 3.60 23.38
CA ASP A 278 3.58 3.04 22.42
C ASP A 278 4.24 2.80 21.05
N VAL A 279 5.06 3.74 20.55
CA VAL A 279 5.83 3.56 19.31
C VAL A 279 6.83 2.41 19.46
N SER A 280 7.60 2.36 20.55
CA SER A 280 8.57 1.29 20.78
C SER A 280 7.92 -0.10 20.75
N ILE A 281 6.76 -0.24 21.40
CA ILE A 281 5.99 -1.48 21.43
C ILE A 281 5.45 -1.81 20.03
N LYS A 282 4.85 -0.84 19.33
CA LYS A 282 4.33 -1.07 17.97
C LYS A 282 5.41 -1.48 16.99
N LEU A 283 6.60 -0.89 17.06
CA LEU A 283 7.72 -1.26 16.19
C LEU A 283 8.14 -2.72 16.41
N LYS A 284 8.18 -3.21 17.66
CA LYS A 284 8.47 -4.62 17.96
C LYS A 284 7.41 -5.56 17.39
N PHE A 285 6.14 -5.27 17.61
CA PHE A 285 5.04 -6.07 17.05
C PHE A 285 5.04 -6.07 15.52
N LEU A 286 5.31 -4.92 14.92
CA LEU A 286 5.40 -4.78 13.48
C LEU A 286 6.54 -5.62 12.92
N GLU A 287 7.70 -5.64 13.56
CA GLU A 287 8.84 -6.44 13.11
C GLU A 287 8.50 -7.93 13.08
N GLU A 288 7.89 -8.44 14.15
CA GLU A 288 7.45 -9.84 14.21
C GLU A 288 6.40 -10.16 13.14
N ASN A 289 5.41 -9.29 12.96
CA ASN A 289 4.36 -9.49 11.96
C ASN A 289 4.93 -9.45 10.53
N LYS A 290 5.79 -8.46 10.26
CA LYS A 290 6.47 -8.27 8.98
C LYS A 290 7.25 -9.51 8.58
N VAL A 291 8.09 -10.05 9.48
CA VAL A 291 8.89 -11.25 9.21
C VAL A 291 7.98 -12.44 8.90
N LYS A 292 6.93 -12.67 9.70
CA LYS A 292 5.98 -13.78 9.48
C LYS A 292 5.28 -13.67 8.12
N VAL A 293 4.75 -12.48 7.79
CA VAL A 293 4.03 -12.26 6.53
C VAL A 293 4.97 -12.39 5.34
N LEU A 294 6.11 -11.68 5.35
CA LEU A 294 7.02 -11.70 4.21
C LEU A 294 7.64 -13.08 3.99
N HIS A 295 8.02 -13.80 5.05
CA HIS A 295 8.55 -15.15 4.91
C HIS A 295 7.56 -16.05 4.16
N ASN A 296 6.30 -16.09 4.60
CA ASN A 296 5.27 -16.92 3.97
C ASN A 296 4.99 -16.47 2.52
N GLN A 297 4.83 -15.17 2.30
CA GLN A 297 4.47 -14.63 0.97
C GLN A 297 5.60 -14.80 -0.05
N LEU A 298 6.86 -14.62 0.34
CA LEU A 298 8.02 -14.82 -0.54
C LEU A 298 8.16 -16.29 -0.94
N VAL A 299 7.96 -17.23 0.00
CA VAL A 299 8.00 -18.66 -0.29
C VAL A 299 6.86 -19.07 -1.22
N LEU A 300 5.62 -18.63 -0.96
CA LEU A 300 4.48 -18.93 -1.83
C LEU A 300 4.66 -18.37 -3.25
N PHE A 301 5.17 -17.14 -3.36
CA PHE A 301 5.48 -16.53 -4.64
C PHE A 301 6.53 -17.33 -5.41
N HIS A 302 7.65 -17.68 -4.77
CA HIS A 302 8.69 -18.50 -5.37
C HIS A 302 8.17 -19.88 -5.83
N ASN A 303 7.42 -20.57 -4.97
CA ASN A 303 6.86 -21.87 -5.29
C ASN A 303 5.89 -21.82 -6.47
N ALA A 304 5.08 -20.75 -6.58
CA ALA A 304 4.20 -20.57 -7.72
C ALA A 304 4.97 -20.39 -9.03
N ILE A 305 6.04 -19.60 -9.01
CA ILE A 305 6.92 -19.42 -10.17
C ILE A 305 7.58 -20.75 -10.56
N ALA A 306 8.16 -21.47 -9.60
CA ALA A 306 8.78 -22.77 -9.86
C ALA A 306 7.77 -23.80 -10.41
N ALA A 307 6.56 -23.85 -9.85
CA ALA A 307 5.50 -24.74 -10.29
C ALA A 307 5.03 -24.41 -11.72
N TYR A 308 4.96 -23.13 -12.09
CA TYR A 308 4.62 -22.72 -13.46
C TYR A 308 5.63 -23.28 -14.47
N PHE A 309 6.92 -23.05 -14.25
CA PHE A 309 7.96 -23.52 -15.17
C PHE A 309 8.09 -25.06 -15.19
N ALA A 310 8.08 -25.71 -14.02
CA ALA A 310 8.17 -27.18 -13.94
C ALA A 310 6.94 -27.85 -14.56
N GLY A 311 5.74 -27.30 -14.33
CA GLY A 311 4.49 -27.78 -14.91
C GLY A 311 4.49 -27.67 -16.44
N ASN A 312 4.98 -26.54 -16.96
CA ASN A 312 5.13 -26.35 -18.41
C ASN A 312 6.15 -27.31 -19.00
N GLN A 313 7.34 -27.46 -18.39
CA GLN A 313 8.39 -28.36 -18.88
C GLN A 313 7.87 -29.79 -19.04
N LYS A 314 7.24 -30.34 -17.99
CA LYS A 314 6.73 -31.72 -18.00
C LYS A 314 5.76 -31.97 -19.14
N GLN A 315 4.90 -31.00 -19.44
CA GLN A 315 3.88 -31.13 -20.47
C GLN A 315 4.45 -30.87 -21.87
N LEU A 316 5.39 -29.93 -22.02
CA LEU A 316 6.15 -29.71 -23.26
C LEU A 316 6.95 -30.95 -23.68
N GLU A 317 7.60 -31.63 -22.73
CA GLU A 317 8.30 -32.90 -22.98
C GLU A 317 7.36 -34.00 -23.48
N GLN A 318 6.10 -34.03 -23.02
CA GLN A 318 5.09 -34.95 -23.52
C GLN A 318 4.69 -34.62 -24.96
N THR A 319 4.49 -33.34 -25.29
CA THR A 319 4.19 -32.89 -26.65
C THR A 319 5.35 -33.19 -27.61
N LEU A 320 6.60 -32.98 -27.19
CA LEU A 320 7.80 -33.29 -27.98
C LEU A 320 7.94 -34.78 -28.32
N LYS A 321 7.53 -35.68 -27.41
CA LYS A 321 7.52 -37.13 -27.70
C LYS A 321 6.51 -37.48 -28.78
N GLN A 322 5.38 -36.78 -28.86
CA GLN A 322 4.41 -36.98 -29.93
C GLN A 322 4.92 -36.42 -31.27
N PHE A 323 5.64 -35.31 -31.24
CA PHE A 323 6.25 -34.67 -32.42
C PHE A 323 7.24 -35.59 -33.15
N HIS A 324 8.18 -36.20 -32.41
CA HIS A 324 9.20 -37.10 -32.99
C HIS A 324 8.64 -38.39 -33.61
N ILE A 325 7.40 -38.76 -33.27
CA ILE A 325 6.76 -39.96 -33.82
C ILE A 325 6.00 -39.63 -35.11
N LYS A 326 5.59 -38.38 -35.34
CA LYS A 326 4.59 -38.04 -36.35
C LYS A 326 5.08 -37.16 -37.52
N LEU A 327 6.15 -36.37 -37.37
CA LEU A 327 6.66 -35.61 -38.52
C LEU A 327 7.33 -36.52 -39.55
N LYS A 328 6.59 -36.84 -40.62
CA LYS A 328 7.18 -37.10 -41.94
C LYS A 328 7.36 -35.76 -42.63
N ASN A 329 8.51 -35.54 -43.27
CA ASN A 329 8.78 -34.29 -43.99
C ASN A 329 7.69 -34.05 -45.06
N PRO A 330 6.92 -32.96 -44.97
CA PRO A 330 6.01 -32.56 -46.04
C PRO A 330 6.84 -32.24 -47.30
N GLY A 331 6.49 -32.85 -48.44
CA GLY A 331 7.11 -32.53 -49.74
C GLY A 331 8.34 -33.35 -50.14
N VAL A 332 8.68 -34.45 -49.45
CA VAL A 332 9.76 -35.35 -49.92
C VAL A 332 9.32 -36.24 -51.09
N ASP A 333 8.01 -36.49 -51.21
CA ASP A 333 7.45 -37.36 -52.26
C ASP A 333 6.82 -36.59 -53.43
N THR A 334 6.76 -35.26 -53.37
CA THR A 334 6.22 -34.38 -54.43
C THR A 334 7.34 -33.50 -54.99
N PRO A 335 7.68 -33.60 -56.29
CA PRO A 335 8.69 -32.75 -56.91
C PRO A 335 8.34 -31.27 -56.71
N SER A 336 9.36 -30.43 -56.55
CA SER A 336 9.12 -28.98 -56.61
C SER A 336 8.57 -28.65 -58.00
N TRP A 337 7.58 -27.75 -58.10
CA TRP A 337 7.09 -27.29 -59.41
C TRP A 337 8.21 -26.74 -60.32
N LEU A 338 9.32 -26.28 -59.72
CA LEU A 338 10.52 -25.83 -60.43
C LEU A 338 11.37 -26.98 -61.02
N GLU A 339 11.21 -28.21 -60.55
CA GLU A 339 11.87 -29.41 -61.07
C GLU A 339 11.07 -30.06 -62.22
N GLU A 340 9.82 -29.63 -62.44
CA GLU A 340 8.95 -30.10 -63.54
C GLU A 340 9.01 -29.23 -64.82
N GLN A 341 9.84 -28.18 -64.86
CA GLN A 341 10.14 -27.38 -66.07
C GLN A 341 11.57 -27.60 -66.55
#